data_AF-A0A2Z4GC35-F1
#
_entry.id   AF-A0A2Z4GC35-F1
#
_cell.length_a   1.000
_cell.length_b   1.000
_cell.length_c   1.000
_cell.angle_alpha   90.00
_cell.angle_beta   90.00
_cell.angle_gamma   90.00
#
_symmetry.space_group_name_H-M   'P 1'
#
loop_
_entity.id
_entity.type
_entity.pdbx_description
1 polymer ?
#
loop_
_entity_poly.entity_id
_entity_poly.type
_entity_poly.pdbx_seq_one_letter_code
_entity_poly.pdbx_strand_id
1 'polypeptide(L)'
;MKSLLIAIIGLTLLTSCEKKEADAIQQENAFSFKIDGQEYAPLPVNVDIQNLSEIPFVGIYGEFGTEESLFLTIRQDVQPGTHSIDLSNKLGETQSQARYFYPSLSTPDVANSADAIEGTLIIKTNDTDNRRMSGTFFFDTFQIENDDPIFQITDGVFDVSY
;
A
#
# COMPACT_ATOMS: atom_id res chain seq x y z
N MET A 1 -7.04 -68.09 -50.64
CA MET A 1 -7.93 -67.73 -49.51
C MET A 1 -7.19 -66.73 -48.64
N LYS A 2 -7.85 -65.62 -48.31
CA LYS A 2 -7.26 -64.38 -47.76
C LYS A 2 -6.82 -64.58 -46.31
N SER A 3 -5.56 -64.28 -46.00
CA SER A 3 -5.07 -64.15 -44.62
C SER A 3 -5.23 -62.70 -44.13
N LEU A 4 -5.58 -62.63 -42.86
CA LEU A 4 -6.04 -61.52 -42.01
C LEU A 4 -4.84 -60.86 -41.27
N LEU A 5 -5.11 -59.74 -40.56
CA LEU A 5 -4.32 -59.07 -39.50
C LEU A 5 -3.24 -58.07 -39.98
N ILE A 6 -2.99 -56.89 -39.40
CA ILE A 6 -3.44 -56.19 -38.17
C ILE A 6 -3.23 -54.68 -38.40
N ALA A 7 -4.13 -53.86 -37.85
CA ALA A 7 -3.96 -52.41 -37.71
C ALA A 7 -3.03 -52.08 -36.52
N ILE A 8 -2.06 -51.19 -36.72
CA ILE A 8 -1.30 -50.58 -35.62
C ILE A 8 -1.61 -49.08 -35.63
N ILE A 9 -2.55 -48.70 -34.77
CA ILE A 9 -2.83 -47.31 -34.39
C ILE A 9 -1.69 -46.89 -33.45
N GLY A 10 -0.78 -46.05 -33.95
CA GLY A 10 0.24 -45.41 -33.14
C GLY A 10 -0.39 -44.36 -32.23
N LEU A 11 -0.66 -44.73 -30.98
CA LEU A 11 -1.12 -43.84 -29.93
C LEU A 11 0.10 -43.09 -29.36
N THR A 12 0.38 -41.89 -29.86
CA THR A 12 1.36 -40.98 -29.25
C THR A 12 0.74 -40.35 -28.02
N LEU A 13 1.14 -40.85 -26.84
CA LEU A 13 0.88 -40.23 -25.55
C LEU A 13 1.70 -38.93 -25.47
N LEU A 14 1.06 -37.80 -25.75
CA LEU A 14 1.55 -36.50 -25.30
C LEU A 14 1.31 -36.44 -23.79
N THR A 15 2.34 -36.77 -23.02
CA THR A 15 2.39 -36.44 -21.60
C THR A 15 2.48 -34.92 -21.48
N SER A 16 1.31 -34.28 -21.39
CA SER A 16 1.17 -32.91 -20.94
C SER A 16 1.68 -32.85 -19.51
N CYS A 17 2.92 -32.39 -19.33
CA CYS A 17 3.39 -31.92 -18.03
C CYS A 17 2.60 -30.64 -17.75
N GLU A 18 1.47 -30.75 -17.05
CA GLU A 18 0.91 -29.60 -16.36
C GLU A 18 1.95 -29.14 -15.35
N LYS A 19 2.68 -28.09 -15.73
CA LYS A 19 3.47 -27.29 -14.83
C LYS A 19 2.47 -26.72 -13.83
N LYS A 20 2.32 -27.41 -12.70
CA LYS A 20 1.62 -26.90 -11.52
C LYS A 20 2.34 -25.60 -11.17
N GLU A 21 1.76 -24.48 -11.56
CA GLU A 21 2.16 -23.19 -11.02
C GLU A 21 1.98 -23.33 -9.51
N ALA A 22 3.10 -23.30 -8.79
CA ALA A 22 3.06 -23.09 -7.37
C ALA A 22 2.38 -21.74 -7.20
N ASP A 23 1.20 -21.72 -6.57
CA ASP A 23 0.62 -20.48 -6.05
C ASP A 23 1.74 -19.76 -5.31
N ALA A 24 2.21 -18.66 -5.90
CA ALA A 24 3.12 -17.78 -5.21
C ALA A 24 2.39 -17.36 -3.94
N ILE A 25 2.96 -17.69 -2.77
CA ILE A 25 2.41 -17.23 -1.50
C ILE A 25 2.32 -15.71 -1.63
N GLN A 26 1.10 -15.18 -1.72
CA GLN A 26 0.85 -13.75 -1.73
C GLN A 26 1.32 -13.26 -0.37
N GLN A 27 2.46 -12.60 -0.35
CA GLN A 27 3.01 -12.11 0.90
C GLN A 27 2.05 -11.06 1.47
N GLU A 28 1.62 -11.26 2.71
CA GLU A 28 0.64 -10.39 3.36
C GLU A 28 1.21 -8.96 3.50
N ASN A 29 0.35 -7.97 3.24
CA ASN A 29 0.68 -6.56 3.41
C ASN A 29 0.82 -6.24 4.90
N ALA A 30 1.88 -5.53 5.27
CA ALA A 30 2.16 -5.09 6.63
C ALA A 30 2.18 -3.57 6.71
N PHE A 31 1.55 -3.03 7.77
CA PHE A 31 1.49 -1.61 8.07
C PHE A 31 1.37 -1.43 9.59
N SER A 32 2.30 -0.68 10.19
CA SER A 32 2.30 -0.41 11.63
C SER A 32 2.94 0.93 11.95
N PHE A 33 2.59 1.52 13.08
CA PHE A 33 3.09 2.84 13.51
C PHE A 33 2.76 3.06 14.99
N LYS A 34 3.24 4.19 15.54
CA LYS A 34 2.82 4.70 16.83
C LYS A 34 2.10 6.04 16.69
N ILE A 35 1.03 6.23 17.44
CA ILE A 35 0.38 7.53 17.65
C ILE A 35 0.61 7.92 19.11
N ASP A 36 1.28 9.04 19.35
CA ASP A 36 1.62 9.55 20.69
C ASP A 36 2.29 8.49 21.58
N GLY A 37 3.11 7.64 20.95
CA GLY A 37 3.83 6.54 21.60
C GLY A 37 3.04 5.23 21.77
N GLN A 38 1.73 5.20 21.49
CA GLN A 38 0.93 3.99 21.50
C GLN A 38 1.03 3.27 20.14
N GLU A 39 1.25 1.96 20.15
CA GLU A 39 1.45 1.14 18.95
C GLU A 39 0.14 0.68 18.31
N TYR A 40 0.10 0.71 16.97
CA TYR A 40 -1.01 0.27 16.13
C TYR A 40 -0.49 -0.54 14.95
N ALA A 41 -1.24 -1.59 14.60
CA ALA A 41 -0.96 -2.47 13.46
C ALA A 41 -2.32 -2.90 12.83
N PRO A 42 -2.92 -2.06 11.99
CA PRO A 42 -4.24 -2.33 11.40
C PRO A 42 -4.26 -3.61 10.57
N LEU A 43 -5.35 -4.37 10.68
CA LEU A 43 -5.63 -5.56 9.89
C LEU A 43 -7.13 -5.57 9.51
N PRO A 44 -7.48 -5.60 8.20
CA PRO A 44 -6.59 -5.72 7.05
C PRO A 44 -5.87 -4.42 6.67
N VAL A 45 -4.73 -4.56 5.98
CA VAL A 45 -4.06 -3.45 5.28
C VAL A 45 -4.55 -3.40 3.84
N ASN A 46 -5.26 -2.32 3.48
CA ASN A 46 -5.78 -2.11 2.13
C ASN A 46 -4.76 -1.31 1.32
N VAL A 47 -4.55 -1.72 0.07
CA VAL A 47 -3.60 -1.08 -0.83
C VAL A 47 -4.24 -0.94 -2.21
N ASP A 48 -4.20 0.25 -2.79
CA ASP A 48 -4.77 0.55 -4.09
C ASP A 48 -3.90 1.50 -4.91
N ILE A 49 -4.16 1.55 -6.23
CA ILE A 49 -3.57 2.55 -7.12
C ILE A 49 -4.61 3.64 -7.38
N GLN A 50 -4.26 4.87 -7.03
CA GLN A 50 -5.07 6.06 -7.23
C GLN A 50 -4.40 6.95 -8.28
N ASN A 51 -5.18 7.40 -9.26
CA ASN A 51 -4.67 8.32 -10.28
C ASN A 51 -5.10 9.74 -9.92
N LEU A 52 -4.13 10.58 -9.57
CA LEU A 52 -4.33 11.99 -9.30
C LEU A 52 -3.73 12.79 -10.45
N SER A 53 -4.57 13.41 -11.27
CA SER A 53 -4.13 14.16 -12.46
C SER A 53 -3.20 13.35 -13.38
N GLU A 54 -3.56 12.09 -13.65
CA GLU A 54 -2.81 11.13 -14.50
C GLU A 54 -1.49 10.62 -13.88
N ILE A 55 -1.15 11.03 -12.66
CA ILE A 55 0.00 10.51 -11.93
C ILE A 55 -0.49 9.38 -11.01
N PRO A 56 0.08 8.16 -11.11
CA PRO A 56 -0.31 7.05 -10.26
C PRO A 56 0.35 7.13 -8.88
N PHE A 57 -0.45 6.91 -7.85
CA PHE A 57 -0.03 6.82 -6.46
C PHE A 57 -0.50 5.49 -5.87
N VAL A 58 0.33 4.91 -5.00
CA VAL A 58 0.00 3.81 -4.12
C VAL A 58 -0.64 4.39 -2.86
N GLY A 59 -1.92 4.10 -2.65
CA GLY A 59 -2.61 4.35 -1.39
C GLY A 59 -2.45 3.16 -0.45
N ILE A 60 -2.03 3.42 0.78
CA ILE A 60 -1.93 2.45 1.87
C ILE A 60 -2.87 2.91 2.98
N TYR A 61 -3.81 2.05 3.36
CA TYR A 61 -4.87 2.37 4.30
C TYR A 61 -5.05 1.27 5.34
N GLY A 62 -5.19 1.67 6.60
CA GLY A 62 -5.54 0.75 7.68
C GLY A 62 -6.49 1.37 8.70
N GLU A 63 -7.55 0.65 9.01
CA GLU A 63 -8.49 0.96 10.11
C GLU A 63 -8.02 0.30 11.40
N PHE A 64 -8.12 1.05 12.50
CA PHE A 64 -7.78 0.58 13.84
C PHE A 64 -8.67 1.25 14.88
N GLY A 65 -8.70 0.70 16.09
CA GLY A 65 -9.59 1.19 17.13
C GLY A 65 -11.06 1.02 16.74
N THR A 66 -11.91 1.93 17.20
CA THR A 66 -13.36 1.88 16.93
C THR A 66 -13.77 2.63 15.67
N GLU A 67 -13.08 3.71 15.29
CA GLU A 67 -13.44 4.59 14.15
C GLU A 67 -12.23 5.39 13.64
N GLU A 68 -11.01 4.84 13.77
CA GLU A 68 -9.77 5.54 13.42
C GLU A 68 -9.13 4.92 12.19
N SER A 69 -8.46 5.73 11.38
CA SER A 69 -7.72 5.22 10.24
C SER A 69 -6.55 6.10 9.85
N LEU A 70 -5.54 5.46 9.27
CA LEU A 70 -4.34 6.14 8.78
C LEU A 70 -4.22 5.86 7.28
N PHE A 71 -4.01 6.92 6.52
CA PHE A 71 -3.86 6.89 5.08
C PHE A 71 -2.50 7.46 4.69
N LEU A 72 -1.76 6.72 3.89
CA LEU A 72 -0.48 7.11 3.31
C LEU A 72 -0.56 6.97 1.79
N THR A 73 -0.25 8.03 1.06
CA THR A 73 -0.22 8.05 -0.40
C THR A 73 1.20 8.30 -0.86
N ILE A 74 1.69 7.48 -1.80
CA ILE A 74 3.07 7.55 -2.28
C ILE A 74 3.06 7.42 -3.80
N ARG A 75 3.80 8.24 -4.54
CA ARG A 75 3.94 8.07 -5.99
C ARG A 75 4.41 6.66 -6.33
N GLN A 76 3.79 6.04 -7.33
CA GLN A 76 4.12 4.68 -7.74
C GLN A 76 5.58 4.56 -8.21
N ASP A 77 6.13 5.63 -8.80
CA ASP A 77 7.49 5.70 -9.35
C ASP A 77 8.53 6.28 -8.37
N VAL A 78 8.19 6.40 -7.09
CA VAL A 78 9.08 6.88 -6.03
C VAL A 78 10.38 6.06 -6.02
N GLN A 79 11.52 6.73 -5.94
CA GLN A 79 12.82 6.07 -5.87
C GLN A 79 13.19 5.76 -4.42
N PRO A 80 13.99 4.71 -4.15
CA PRO A 80 14.57 4.50 -2.82
C PRO A 80 15.32 5.74 -2.32
N GLY A 81 15.15 6.07 -1.04
CA GLY A 81 15.72 7.28 -0.44
C GLY A 81 14.78 7.97 0.55
N THR A 82 15.20 9.15 0.99
CA THR A 82 14.45 10.01 1.93
C THR A 82 13.70 11.08 1.16
N HIS A 83 12.40 11.20 1.45
CA HIS A 83 11.46 12.13 0.81
C HIS A 83 10.63 12.84 1.88
N SER A 84 10.06 13.98 1.51
CA SER A 84 9.13 14.71 2.36
C SER A 84 7.70 14.20 2.20
N ILE A 85 6.98 14.10 3.32
CA ILE A 85 5.52 14.01 3.36
C ILE A 85 5.00 15.43 3.50
N ASP A 86 4.18 15.87 2.56
CA ASP A 86 3.76 17.26 2.49
C ASP A 86 2.41 17.41 1.75
N LEU A 87 1.42 17.91 2.48
CA LEU A 87 0.08 18.26 1.99
C LEU A 87 -0.09 19.75 1.66
N SER A 88 0.88 20.61 2.01
CA SER A 88 0.87 22.04 1.66
C SER A 88 1.01 22.28 0.15
N ASN A 89 1.51 21.27 -0.57
CA ASN A 89 1.73 21.33 -1.99
C ASN A 89 0.58 20.69 -2.79
N LYS A 90 0.28 21.29 -3.94
CA LYS A 90 -0.70 20.78 -4.90
C LYS A 90 -0.46 19.29 -5.20
N LEU A 91 -1.54 18.52 -5.21
CA LEU A 91 -1.57 17.14 -5.70
C LEU A 91 -0.84 17.07 -7.06
N GLY A 92 0.31 16.39 -7.10
CA GLY A 92 1.16 16.23 -8.28
C GLY A 92 2.58 16.80 -8.19
N GLU A 93 2.88 17.66 -7.21
CA GLU A 93 4.23 18.19 -6.98
C GLU A 93 5.01 17.38 -5.92
N THR A 94 4.33 16.83 -4.91
CA THR A 94 4.94 16.02 -3.85
C THR A 94 4.93 14.52 -4.15
N GLN A 95 5.91 13.80 -3.59
CA GLN A 95 6.02 12.35 -3.76
C GLN A 95 5.13 11.57 -2.80
N SER A 96 4.65 12.19 -1.73
CA SER A 96 3.83 11.51 -0.72
C SER A 96 2.99 12.45 0.13
N GLN A 97 1.89 11.91 0.67
CA GLN A 97 0.94 12.58 1.57
C GLN A 97 0.49 11.60 2.66
N ALA A 98 0.14 12.09 3.84
CA ALA A 98 -0.39 11.26 4.92
C ALA A 98 -1.50 11.98 5.68
N ARG A 99 -2.53 11.22 6.07
CA ARG A 99 -3.71 11.73 6.79
C ARG A 99 -4.12 10.75 7.87
N TYR A 100 -4.47 11.28 9.03
CA TYR A 100 -5.06 10.53 10.13
C TYR A 100 -6.52 10.97 10.33
N PHE A 101 -7.42 9.99 10.43
CA PHE A 101 -8.82 10.18 10.76
C PHE A 101 -9.08 9.65 12.17
N TYR A 102 -9.74 10.46 13.00
CA TYR A 102 -10.13 10.14 14.37
C TYR A 102 -11.62 10.48 14.55
N PRO A 103 -12.35 9.82 15.47
CA PRO A 103 -13.71 9.30 15.29
C PRO A 103 -14.56 10.04 14.24
N SER A 104 -14.66 9.36 13.10
CA SER A 104 -15.49 9.72 11.95
C SER A 104 -16.96 9.59 12.33
N LEU A 105 -17.64 10.70 12.63
CA LEU A 105 -19.09 10.72 12.82
C LEU A 105 -19.81 10.38 11.51
N SER A 106 -19.86 9.12 11.10
CA SER A 106 -20.77 8.55 10.07
C SER A 106 -20.78 9.24 8.69
N THR A 107 -19.88 10.20 8.47
CA THR A 107 -19.72 11.02 7.28
C THR A 107 -18.24 11.44 7.24
N PRO A 108 -17.56 11.32 6.08
CA PRO A 108 -16.20 11.83 5.91
C PRO A 108 -16.26 13.36 5.93
N ASP A 109 -16.39 13.93 7.12
CA ASP A 109 -16.26 15.36 7.33
C ASP A 109 -14.76 15.64 7.48
N VAL A 110 -14.23 16.53 6.63
CA VAL A 110 -12.83 16.99 6.65
C VAL A 110 -12.48 17.55 8.05
N ALA A 111 -13.50 17.99 8.79
CA ALA A 111 -13.39 18.45 10.17
C ALA A 111 -12.83 17.42 11.18
N ASN A 112 -12.93 16.11 10.89
CA ASN A 112 -12.43 15.04 11.76
C ASN A 112 -11.19 14.34 11.18
N SER A 113 -10.40 15.08 10.41
CA SER A 113 -9.12 14.60 9.88
C SER A 113 -8.01 15.57 10.22
N ALA A 114 -6.82 15.03 10.45
CA ALA A 114 -5.61 15.81 10.64
C ALA A 114 -4.59 15.40 9.58
N ASP A 115 -4.10 16.42 8.88
CA ASP A 115 -3.22 16.28 7.73
C ASP A 115 -1.75 16.44 8.17
N ALA A 116 -0.87 15.65 7.56
CA ALA A 116 0.57 15.87 7.69
C ALA A 116 0.97 17.14 6.91
N ILE A 117 1.35 18.19 7.63
CA ILE A 117 1.95 19.38 7.00
C ILE A 117 3.41 19.11 6.65
N GLU A 118 4.12 18.42 7.54
CA GLU A 118 5.50 18.02 7.34
C GLU A 118 5.74 16.62 7.89
N GLY A 119 6.67 15.92 7.26
CA GLY A 119 7.05 14.59 7.67
C GLY A 119 8.13 14.02 6.76
N THR A 120 8.60 12.83 7.13
CA THR A 120 9.63 12.13 6.38
C THR A 120 9.13 10.75 6.00
N LEU A 121 9.29 10.43 4.73
CA LEU A 121 9.12 9.10 4.14
C LEU A 121 10.49 8.57 3.74
N ILE A 122 10.82 7.35 4.15
CA ILE A 122 12.03 6.66 3.75
C ILE A 122 11.63 5.42 2.95
N ILE A 123 11.81 5.47 1.64
CA ILE A 123 11.61 4.31 0.77
C ILE A 123 12.86 3.43 0.85
N LYS A 124 12.69 2.23 1.39
CA LYS A 124 13.75 1.22 1.45
C LYS A 124 13.86 0.50 0.11
N THR A 125 12.74 0.05 -0.43
CA THR A 125 12.66 -0.61 -1.75
C THR A 125 11.38 -0.21 -2.47
N ASN A 126 11.46 -0.01 -3.79
CA ASN A 126 10.30 0.04 -4.68
C ASN A 126 10.62 -0.80 -5.92
N ASP A 127 10.02 -1.98 -6.00
CA ASP A 127 10.12 -2.88 -7.14
C ASP A 127 8.82 -2.75 -7.95
N THR A 128 8.87 -1.93 -8.99
CA THR A 128 7.69 -1.65 -9.83
C THR A 128 7.29 -2.84 -10.69
N ASP A 129 8.23 -3.75 -10.98
CA ASP A 129 7.97 -4.94 -11.80
C ASP A 129 7.18 -5.97 -10.99
N ASN A 130 7.54 -6.16 -9.71
CA ASN A 130 6.83 -7.01 -8.77
C ASN A 130 5.74 -6.28 -7.97
N ARG A 131 5.51 -5.00 -8.26
CA ARG A 131 4.58 -4.08 -7.59
C ARG A 131 4.65 -4.15 -6.07
N ARG A 132 5.86 -3.95 -5.54
CA ARG A 132 6.14 -4.06 -4.11
C ARG A 132 6.93 -2.88 -3.57
N MET A 133 6.47 -2.32 -2.46
CA MET A 133 7.12 -1.18 -1.81
C MET A 133 7.31 -1.46 -0.32
N SER A 134 8.48 -1.07 0.22
CA SER A 134 8.73 -1.08 1.65
C SER A 134 9.42 0.19 2.10
N GLY A 135 9.15 0.60 3.33
CA GLY A 135 9.71 1.83 3.86
C GLY A 135 9.31 2.10 5.30
N THR A 136 9.73 3.27 5.77
CA THR A 136 9.38 3.80 7.08
C THR A 136 8.89 5.23 6.95
N PHE A 137 8.11 5.72 7.91
CA PHE A 137 7.62 7.08 7.91
C PHE A 137 7.46 7.63 9.32
N PHE A 138 7.50 8.95 9.43
CA PHE A 138 7.09 9.69 10.62
C PHE A 138 6.61 11.07 10.19
N PHE A 139 5.61 11.60 10.89
CA PHE A 139 5.06 12.93 10.65
C PHE A 139 4.26 13.38 11.87
N ASP A 140 4.09 14.69 11.98
CA ASP A 140 3.13 15.26 12.91
C ASP A 140 1.89 15.69 12.11
N THR A 141 0.71 15.56 12.72
CA THR A 141 -0.53 16.03 12.12
C THR A 141 -0.92 17.37 12.70
N PHE A 142 -1.53 18.23 11.89
CA PHE A 142 -1.90 19.57 12.30
C PHE A 142 -3.38 19.84 12.02
N GLN A 143 -3.96 20.70 12.85
CA GLN A 143 -5.32 21.19 12.65
C GLN A 143 -5.28 22.29 11.61
N ILE A 144 -6.19 22.25 10.61
CA ILE A 144 -6.22 23.21 9.48
C ILE A 144 -6.22 24.69 9.94
N GLU A 145 -6.75 24.97 11.13
CA GLU A 145 -6.97 26.35 11.60
C GLU A 145 -5.92 26.88 12.60
N ASN A 146 -5.11 26.02 13.24
CA ASN A 146 -4.36 26.44 14.44
C ASN A 146 -2.86 26.14 14.44
N ASP A 147 -2.27 25.55 13.38
CA ASP A 147 -0.82 25.23 13.25
C ASP A 147 -0.18 24.46 14.44
N ASP A 148 -0.94 24.08 15.45
CA ASP A 148 -0.50 23.25 16.57
C ASP A 148 -0.60 21.75 16.19
N PRO A 149 0.44 20.95 16.48
CA PRO A 149 0.40 19.53 16.22
C PRO A 149 -0.64 18.85 17.13
N ILE A 150 -1.47 17.99 16.54
CA ILE A 150 -2.52 17.26 17.27
C ILE A 150 -2.04 15.87 17.68
N PHE A 151 -1.41 15.15 16.74
CA PHE A 151 -0.94 13.79 16.95
C PHE A 151 0.43 13.61 16.33
N GLN A 152 1.30 12.90 17.06
CA GLN A 152 2.62 12.53 16.60
C GLN A 152 2.64 11.09 16.10
N ILE A 153 2.91 10.91 14.80
CA ILE A 153 3.01 9.61 14.16
C ILE A 153 4.50 9.24 14.03
N THR A 154 4.90 8.20 14.76
CA THR A 154 6.30 7.76 14.85
C THR A 154 6.44 6.27 14.56
N ASP A 155 7.67 5.81 14.33
CA ASP A 155 8.01 4.40 14.09
C ASP A 155 7.13 3.73 13.02
N GLY A 156 6.68 4.49 12.02
CA GLY A 156 5.86 3.99 10.93
C GLY A 156 6.66 3.07 10.03
N VAL A 157 6.09 1.91 9.70
CA VAL A 157 6.69 0.88 8.83
C VAL A 157 5.62 0.34 7.89
N PHE A 158 5.99 0.11 6.63
CA PHE A 158 5.15 -0.61 5.68
C PHE A 158 5.97 -1.55 4.80
N ASP A 159 5.35 -2.66 4.40
CA ASP A 159 5.83 -3.59 3.37
C ASP A 159 4.60 -4.14 2.65
N VAL A 160 4.37 -3.66 1.43
CA VAL A 160 3.10 -3.83 0.74
C VAL A 160 3.29 -4.23 -0.72
N SER A 161 2.38 -5.06 -1.20
CA SER A 161 2.12 -5.30 -2.62
C SER A 161 0.97 -4.39 -3.07
N TYR A 162 1.14 -3.71 -4.20
CA TYR A 162 0.21 -2.70 -4.70
C TYR A 162 -0.23 -2.95 -6.13
#